data_AF-A0A7C1V9Q5-F1
#
_entry.id   AF-A0A7C1V9Q5-F1
#
_cell.length_a   1.000
_cell.length_b   1.000
_cell.length_c   1.000
_cell.angle_alpha   90.00
_cell.angle_beta   90.00
_cell.angle_gamma   90.00
#
_symmetry.space_group_name_H-M   'P 1'
#
loop_
_entity.id
_entity.type
_entity.pdbx_description
1 polymer ?
#
loop_
_entity_poly.entity_id
_entity_poly.type
_entity_poly.pdbx_seq_one_letter_code
_entity_poly.pdbx_strand_id
1 'polypeptide(L)' 'MVEFVTEAGKIDRETELDINLLKQYVKRLEAKLNGCRRIMYSDIINLVAKEGNKGENVSKLIRWCGTKIKNGIYYINDY' A
#
# COMPACT_ATOMS: atom_id res chain seq x y z
N MET A 1 6.20 3.80 -16.41
CA MET A 1 6.93 2.67 -15.79
C MET A 1 7.93 3.29 -14.83
N VAL A 2 7.77 3.12 -13.52
CA VAL A 2 8.68 3.71 -12.52
C VAL A 2 9.47 2.56 -11.91
N GLU A 3 10.78 2.54 -12.14
CA GLU A 3 11.70 1.55 -11.61
C GLU A 3 12.31 2.06 -10.30
N PHE A 4 12.18 1.28 -9.21
CA PHE A 4 12.90 1.54 -7.97
C PHE A 4 13.99 0.49 -7.82
N VAL A 5 15.23 0.94 -7.76
CA VAL A 5 16.42 0.10 -7.59
C VAL A 5 16.69 -0.05 -6.09
N THR A 6 16.82 -1.28 -5.60
CA THR A 6 17.31 -1.58 -4.25
C THR A 6 18.80 -1.97 -4.29
N GLU A 7 19.52 -1.77 -3.18
CA GLU A 7 20.98 -1.89 -3.04
C GLU A 7 21.58 -3.29 -3.34
N ALA A 8 20.78 -4.30 -3.71
CA ALA A 8 21.24 -5.67 -3.97
C ALA A 8 21.34 -6.04 -5.46
N GLY A 9 21.16 -5.12 -6.40
CA GLY A 9 21.29 -5.40 -7.85
C GLY A 9 20.26 -6.42 -8.40
N LYS A 10 19.34 -6.90 -7.56
CA LYS A 10 18.15 -7.62 -7.99
C LYS A 10 17.11 -6.58 -8.35
N ILE A 11 16.78 -6.49 -9.63
CA ILE A 11 15.55 -5.84 -10.08
C ILE A 11 14.41 -6.61 -9.42
N ASP A 12 13.94 -6.10 -8.29
CA ASP A 12 12.76 -6.61 -7.62
C ASP A 12 11.59 -6.25 -8.53
N ARG A 13 11.28 -7.13 -9.48
CA ARG A 13 10.05 -7.06 -10.29
C ARG A 13 8.82 -7.36 -9.40
N GLU A 14 8.91 -7.12 -8.09
CA GLU A 14 7.77 -7.28 -7.20
C GLU A 14 6.84 -6.10 -7.40
N THR A 15 5.84 -6.41 -8.22
CA THR A 15 4.51 -5.81 -8.25
C THR A 15 4.46 -4.43 -8.87
N GLU A 16 4.06 -4.40 -10.15
CA GLU A 16 3.33 -3.26 -10.72
C GLU A 16 2.09 -3.03 -9.83
N LEU A 17 2.26 -2.17 -8.81
CA LEU A 17 1.18 -1.78 -7.93
C LEU A 17 0.27 -0.89 -8.75
N ASP A 18 -1.01 -1.23 -8.76
CA ASP A 18 -2.02 -0.30 -9.24
C ASP A 18 -2.06 0.90 -8.28
N ILE A 19 -1.31 1.96 -8.63
CA ILE A 19 -1.22 3.20 -7.86
C ILE A 19 -2.63 3.82 -7.71
N ASN A 20 -3.51 3.63 -8.69
CA ASN A 20 -4.88 4.11 -8.59
C ASN A 20 -5.66 3.36 -7.51
N LEU A 21 -5.46 2.04 -7.41
CA LEU A 21 -6.05 1.25 -6.34
C LEU A 21 -5.56 1.71 -4.96
N LEU A 22 -4.26 1.93 -4.79
CA LEU A 22 -3.71 2.48 -3.55
C LEU A 22 -4.34 3.83 -3.21
N LYS A 23 -4.38 4.77 -4.17
CA LYS A 23 -4.99 6.10 -4.01
C LYS A 23 -6.46 6.02 -3.61
N GLN A 24 -7.22 5.06 -4.15
CA GLN A 24 -8.62 4.85 -3.78
C GLN A 24 -8.75 4.44 -2.31
N TYR A 25 -7.93 3.49 -1.83
CA TYR A 25 -7.97 3.07 -0.43
C TYR A 25 -7.50 4.18 0.52
N VAL A 26 -6.47 4.94 0.14
CA VAL A 26 -6.00 6.10 0.91
C VAL A 26 -7.12 7.12 1.06
N LYS A 27 -7.75 7.58 -0.04
CA LYS A 27 -8.87 8.53 0.03
C LYS A 27 -10.02 8.06 0.90
N ARG A 28 -10.36 6.77 0.84
CA ARG A 28 -11.39 6.18 1.70
C ARG A 28 -10.99 6.21 3.18
N LEU A 29 -9.72 5.95 3.49
CA LEU A 29 -9.19 6.04 4.85
C LEU A 29 -9.13 7.48 5.34
N GLU A 30 -8.75 8.43 4.49
CA GLU A 30 -8.78 9.87 4.82
C GLU A 30 -10.18 10.31 5.20
N ALA A 31 -11.19 9.93 4.40
CA ALA A 31 -12.59 10.22 4.69
C ALA A 31 -13.07 9.57 6.00
N LYS A 32 -12.62 8.36 6.32
CA LYS A 32 -12.98 7.65 7.56
C LYS A 32 -12.30 8.21 8.80
N LEU A 33 -11.05 8.63 8.67
CA LEU A 33 -10.22 9.13 9.77
C LEU A 33 -10.34 10.64 9.94
N ASN A 34 -10.96 11.34 8.97
CA ASN A 34 -11.15 12.78 8.94
C ASN A 34 -9.87 13.59 9.22
N GLY A 35 -8.72 13.08 8.75
CA GLY A 35 -7.41 13.71 8.96
C GLY A 35 -6.87 13.66 10.39
N CYS A 36 -7.53 12.99 11.34
CA CYS A 36 -7.12 12.97 12.75
C CYS A 36 -5.74 12.30 12.99
N ARG A 37 -5.28 11.45 12.06
CA ARG A 37 -3.97 10.81 12.12
C ARG A 37 -3.47 10.42 10.74
N ARG A 38 -2.15 10.21 10.65
CA ARG A 38 -1.50 9.63 9.46
C ARG A 38 -2.05 8.23 9.17
N ILE A 39 -2.21 7.93 7.89
CA ILE A 39 -2.61 6.62 7.40
C ILE A 39 -1.41 5.68 7.42
N MET A 40 -1.60 4.50 8.02
CA MET A 40 -0.60 3.45 8.06
C MET A 40 -0.86 2.39 7.00
N TYR A 41 0.18 1.69 6.59
CA TYR A 41 0.03 0.53 5.69
C TYR A 41 -0.85 -0.57 6.32
N SER A 42 -0.84 -0.69 7.65
CA SER A 42 -1.74 -1.58 8.39
C SER A 42 -3.21 -1.17 8.24
N ASP A 43 -3.52 0.12 8.15
CA ASP A 43 -4.90 0.60 7.93
C ASP A 43 -5.42 0.18 6.56
N ILE A 44 -4.55 0.22 5.54
CA ILE A 44 -4.90 -0.23 4.19
C ILE A 44 -5.17 -1.72 4.18
N ILE A 45 -4.28 -2.53 4.78
CA ILE A 45 -4.47 -3.98 4.89
C ILE A 45 -5.79 -4.30 5.61
N ASN A 46 -6.06 -3.61 6.72
CA ASN A 46 -7.30 -3.78 7.49
C ASN A 46 -8.54 -3.38 6.69
N LEU A 47 -8.48 -2.28 5.94
CA LEU A 47 -9.59 -1.84 5.10
C LEU A 47 -9.88 -2.82 3.98
N VAL A 48 -8.82 -3.27 3.28
CA VAL A 48 -8.90 -4.28 2.24
C VAL A 48 -9.52 -5.57 2.76
N ALA A 49 -9.07 -6.06 3.91
CA ALA A 49 -9.59 -7.28 4.53
C ALA A 49 -11.07 -7.14 4.91
N LYS A 50 -11.49 -5.96 5.41
CA LYS A 50 -12.89 -5.65 5.75
C LYS A 50 -13.80 -5.58 4.53
N GLU A 51 -13.32 -5.06 3.40
CA GLU A 51 -14.11 -4.97 2.18
C GLU A 51 -14.31 -6.34 1.50
N GLY A 52 -13.62 -7.40 1.95
CA GLY A 52 -13.77 -8.75 1.41
C GLY A 52 -13.32 -8.89 -0.04
N ASN A 53 -12.60 -7.88 -0.57
CA ASN A 53 -12.15 -7.85 -1.95
C ASN A 53 -11.09 -8.93 -2.20
N LYS A 54 -11.44 -9.93 -3.00
CA LYS A 54 -10.54 -11.02 -3.42
C LYS A 54 -10.21 -10.82 -4.89
N GLY A 55 -9.09 -10.16 -5.15
CA GLY A 55 -8.58 -9.93 -6.51
C GLY A 55 -7.06 -9.88 -6.52
N GLU A 56 -6.44 -10.23 -7.66
CA GLU A 56 -4.98 -10.29 -7.78
C GLU A 56 -4.31 -8.95 -7.40
N ASN A 57 -4.87 -7.83 -7.85
CA ASN A 57 -4.38 -6.48 -7.51
C ASN A 57 -4.48 -6.16 -6.00
N VAL A 58 -5.45 -6.75 -5.32
CA VAL A 58 -5.65 -6.58 -3.88
C VAL A 58 -4.63 -7.38 -3.09
N SER A 59 -4.37 -8.63 -3.50
CA SER A 59 -3.30 -9.45 -2.93
C SER A 59 -1.92 -8.79 -3.11
N LYS A 60 -1.69 -8.21 -4.30
CA LYS A 60 -0.50 -7.41 -4.61
C LYS A 60 -0.36 -6.19 -3.68
N LEU A 61 -1.45 -5.46 -3.47
CA LEU A 61 -1.49 -4.32 -2.54
C LEU A 61 -1.16 -4.71 -1.09
N ILE A 62 -1.74 -5.81 -0.59
CA ILE A 62 -1.45 -6.31 0.77
C ILE A 62 0.04 -6.68 0.89
N ARG A 63 0.58 -7.42 -0.08
CA ARG A 63 1.99 -7.81 -0.09
C ARG A 63 2.91 -6.59 -0.11
N TRP A 64 2.61 -5.61 -0.95
CA TRP A 64 3.37 -4.38 -1.05
C TRP A 64 3.34 -3.57 0.27
N CYS A 65 2.16 -3.43 0.89
CA CYS A 65 2.03 -2.81 2.21
C CYS A 65 2.85 -3.56 3.27
N GLY A 66 2.82 -4.90 3.25
CA GLY A 66 3.61 -5.75 4.13
C GLY A 66 5.12 -5.54 3.97
N THR A 67 5.61 -5.43 2.72
CA THR A 67 7.02 -5.14 2.43
C THR A 67 7.44 -3.78 2.99
N LYS A 68 6.60 -2.75 2.89
CA LYS A 68 6.89 -1.42 3.46
C LYS A 68 7.02 -1.49 4.99
N ILE A 69 6.10 -2.18 5.67
CA ILE A 69 6.14 -2.39 7.11
C ILE A 69 7.41 -3.15 7.51
N LYS A 70 7.77 -4.21 6.78
CA LYS A 70 8.98 -5.00 7.01
C LYS A 70 10.26 -4.17 6.88
N ASN A 71 10.26 -3.18 6.00
CA ASN A 71 11.37 -2.24 5.82
C ASN A 71 11.34 -1.05 6.81
N GLY A 72 10.47 -1.08 7.83
CA GLY A 72 10.37 -0.03 8.85
C GLY A 72 9.61 1.22 8.40
N ILE A 73 8.92 1.17 7.25
CA ILE A 73 8.08 2.27 6.76
C ILE A 73 6.64 1.96 7.15
N TYR A 74 6.10 2.65 8.14
CA TYR A 74 4.79 2.34 8.73
C TYR A 74 3.64 3.17 8.16
N TYR A 75 3.93 4.41 7.75
CA TYR A 75 2.94 5.36 7.26
C TYR A 75 3.13 5.66 5.78
N ILE A 76 2.05 6.07 5.14
CA ILE A 76 2.11 6.68 3.81
C ILE A 76 2.56 8.13 3.97
N ASN A 77 3.63 8.49 3.26
CA ASN A 77 3.91 9.89 2.97
C ASN A 77 3.11 10.28 1.73
N ASP A 78 2.58 11.51 1.74
CA ASP A 78 1.99 12.16 0.58
C ASP A 78 2.79 11.83 -0.70
N TYR A 79 2.09 11.32 -1.71
CA TYR A 79 2.65 10.93 -3.02
C TYR A 79 2.58 12.08 -4.02
#